data_AF-A0A7V2SWN5-F1
#
_entry.id   AF-A0A7V2SWN5-F1
#
_cell.length_a   1.000
_cell.length_b   1.000
_cell.length_c   1.000
_cell.angle_alpha   90.00
_cell.angle_beta   90.00
_cell.angle_gamma   90.00
#
_symmetry.space_group_name_H-M   'P 1'
#
loop_
_entity.id
_entity.type
_entity.pdbx_description
1 polymer ?
#
loop_
_entity_poly.entity_id
_entity_poly.type
_entity_poly.pdbx_seq_one_letter_code
_entity_poly.pdbx_strand_id
1 'polypeptide(L)'
;MPDLCSRLQAGRTHQLKHLDRPQVLQVFNDQAENMGIVIDQKIERYLQNNCSMNMQFLTQLLSELDQATLVHKKHITIPLLKKILNK
;
A
#
# COMPACT_ATOMS: atom_id res chain seq x y z
N MET A 1 13.31 40.82 2.69
CA MET A 1 12.81 39.87 3.71
C MET A 1 13.44 38.50 3.49
N PRO A 2 14.68 38.27 3.96
CA PRO A 2 15.42 37.01 3.85
C PRO A 2 15.12 35.97 4.95
N ASP A 3 14.35 36.35 5.97
CA ASP A 3 14.18 35.58 7.21
C ASP A 3 13.41 34.26 7.05
N LEU A 4 12.51 34.14 6.06
CA LEU A 4 11.66 32.95 5.92
C LEU A 4 12.45 31.72 5.43
N CYS A 5 13.30 31.88 4.41
CA CYS A 5 14.13 30.80 3.90
C CYS A 5 15.17 30.36 4.95
N SER A 6 15.77 31.31 5.67
CA SER A 6 16.75 31.00 6.71
C SER A 6 16.12 30.20 7.86
N ARG A 7 14.90 30.57 8.28
CA ARG A 7 14.18 29.86 9.36
C ARG A 7 13.68 28.48 8.94
N LEU A 8 13.31 28.30 7.67
CA LEU A 8 12.98 26.99 7.10
C LEU A 8 14.20 26.07 6.96
N GLN A 9 15.39 26.63 6.71
CA GLN A 9 16.65 25.86 6.62
C GLN A 9 17.28 25.57 7.99
N ALA A 10 17.04 26.42 9.00
CA ALA A 10 17.53 26.21 10.36
C ALA A 10 16.82 25.07 11.11
N GLY A 11 15.64 24.66 10.64
CA GLY A 11 14.98 23.44 11.09
C GLY A 11 15.61 22.20 10.44
N ARG A 12 15.73 21.10 11.18
CA ARG A 12 16.27 19.83 10.66
C ARG A 12 15.34 19.30 9.56
N THR A 13 15.66 19.56 8.29
CA THR A 13 14.87 19.09 7.16
C THR A 13 15.18 17.62 6.91
N HIS A 14 14.19 16.75 7.10
CA HIS A 14 14.27 15.34 6.75
C HIS A 14 13.60 15.15 5.39
N GLN A 15 14.39 14.86 4.37
CA GLN A 15 13.84 14.50 3.06
C GLN A 15 13.22 13.10 3.18
N LEU A 16 11.90 13.02 2.98
CA LEU A 16 11.19 11.74 2.93
C LEU A 16 11.74 10.95 1.74
N LYS A 17 12.36 9.80 2.03
CA LYS A 17 12.81 8.88 0.98
C LYS A 17 11.60 8.20 0.37
N HIS A 18 11.59 8.10 -0.95
CA HIS A 18 10.63 7.23 -1.64
C HIS A 18 10.86 5.78 -1.21
N LEU A 19 9.78 5.04 -1.01
CA LEU A 19 9.88 3.62 -0.74
C LEU A 19 10.25 2.88 -2.02
N ASP A 20 11.27 2.03 -1.92
CA ASP A 20 11.60 1.07 -2.97
C ASP A 20 10.52 0.00 -3.07
N ARG A 21 10.35 -0.60 -4.26
CA ARG A 21 9.38 -1.69 -4.49
C ARG A 21 9.32 -2.77 -3.39
N PRO A 22 10.43 -3.33 -2.88
CA PRO A 22 10.37 -4.31 -1.79
C PRO A 22 9.83 -3.72 -0.48
N GLN A 23 10.18 -2.47 -0.14
CA GLN A 23 9.67 -1.80 1.07
C GLN A 23 8.16 -1.54 0.94
N VAL A 24 7.70 -1.24 -0.27
CA VAL A 24 6.27 -1.05 -0.54
C VAL A 24 5.48 -2.34 -0.29
N LEU A 25 6.00 -3.50 -0.67
CA LEU A 25 5.37 -4.79 -0.35
C LEU A 25 5.33 -5.07 1.14
N GLN A 26 6.43 -4.80 1.85
CA GLN A 26 6.46 -5.03 3.28
C GLN A 26 5.38 -4.23 3.99
N VAL A 27 5.30 -2.92 3.70
CA VAL A 27 4.24 -2.07 4.26
C VAL A 27 2.84 -2.55 3.86
N PHE A 28 2.66 -3.02 2.63
CA PHE A 28 1.38 -3.59 2.20
C PHE A 28 0.99 -4.84 3.00
N ASN A 29 1.95 -5.76 3.21
CA ASN A 29 1.73 -6.96 4.02
C ASN A 29 1.47 -6.62 5.48
N ASP A 30 2.23 -5.69 6.07
CA ASP A 30 2.03 -5.23 7.44
C ASP A 30 0.64 -4.61 7.62
N GLN A 31 0.18 -3.82 6.65
CA GLN A 31 -1.18 -3.25 6.69
C GLN A 31 -2.25 -4.34 6.55
N ALA A 32 -2.06 -5.31 5.65
CA ALA A 32 -2.98 -6.43 5.51
C ALA A 32 -3.08 -7.25 6.79
N GLU A 33 -1.94 -7.57 7.42
CA GLU A 33 -1.90 -8.32 8.68
C GLU A 33 -2.62 -7.56 9.80
N ASN A 34 -2.43 -6.24 9.89
CA ASN A 34 -3.14 -5.39 10.85
C ASN A 34 -4.67 -5.39 10.64
N MET A 35 -5.15 -5.64 9.42
CA MET A 35 -6.58 -5.80 9.10
C MET A 35 -7.06 -7.25 9.28
N GLY A 36 -6.21 -8.16 9.74
CA GLY A 36 -6.52 -9.60 9.86
C GLY A 36 -6.56 -10.31 8.50
N ILE A 37 -5.97 -9.71 7.47
CA ILE A 37 -5.94 -10.20 6.11
C ILE A 37 -4.61 -10.92 5.86
N VAL A 38 -4.69 -12.21 5.52
CA VAL A 38 -3.50 -12.99 5.14
C VAL A 38 -3.26 -12.88 3.63
N ILE A 39 -2.12 -12.32 3.25
CA ILE A 39 -1.66 -12.26 1.87
C ILE A 39 -0.75 -13.47 1.58
N ASP A 40 -1.08 -14.24 0.56
CA ASP A 40 -0.27 -15.37 0.10
C ASP A 40 0.80 -14.89 -0.90
N GLN A 41 1.95 -15.57 -0.97
CA GLN A 41 3.02 -15.25 -1.92
C GLN A 41 2.55 -15.20 -3.38
N LYS A 42 1.53 -15.98 -3.76
CA LYS A 42 0.95 -15.91 -5.12
C LYS A 42 0.29 -14.57 -5.39
N ILE A 43 -0.36 -13.98 -4.39
CA ILE A 43 -1.00 -12.66 -4.48
C ILE A 43 0.07 -11.57 -4.56
N GLU A 44 1.11 -11.65 -3.73
CA GLU A 44 2.24 -10.71 -3.77
C GLU A 44 2.90 -10.66 -5.15
N ARG A 45 3.20 -11.83 -5.74
CA ARG A 45 3.76 -11.91 -7.10
C ARG A 45 2.81 -11.35 -8.15
N TYR A 46 1.50 -11.56 -7.98
CA TYR A 46 0.52 -11.01 -8.90
C TYR A 46 0.50 -9.48 -8.85
N LEU A 47 0.47 -8.90 -7.64
CA LEU A 47 0.53 -7.45 -7.42
C LEU A 47 1.80 -6.84 -7.99
N GLN A 48 2.95 -7.47 -7.76
CA GLN A 48 4.24 -7.01 -8.32
C GLN A 48 4.26 -6.98 -9.85
N ASN A 49 3.65 -7.97 -10.49
CA ASN A 49 3.70 -8.11 -11.95
C ASN A 49 2.60 -7.33 -12.68
N ASN A 50 1.47 -7.03 -12.01
CA ASN A 50 0.28 -6.46 -12.65
C ASN A 50 -0.11 -5.07 -12.10
N CYS A 51 0.49 -4.62 -11.01
CA CYS A 51 0.16 -3.33 -10.40
C CYS A 51 1.38 -2.43 -10.29
N SER A 52 1.15 -1.14 -10.49
CA SER A 52 2.10 -0.11 -10.09
C SER A 52 2.16 -0.14 -8.56
N MET A 53 3.33 -0.46 -8.00
CA MET A 53 3.65 -0.48 -6.57
C MET A 53 3.58 0.92 -5.93
N ASN A 54 2.43 1.56 -6.06
CA ASN A 54 2.12 2.89 -5.59
C ASN A 54 1.34 2.75 -4.27
N MET A 55 1.83 3.40 -3.22
CA MET A 55 1.23 3.37 -1.90
C MET A 55 -0.23 3.83 -1.87
N GLN A 56 -0.57 4.84 -2.67
CA GLN A 56 -1.94 5.32 -2.73
C GLN A 56 -2.88 4.27 -3.35
N PHE A 57 -2.41 3.57 -4.38
CA PHE A 57 -3.17 2.49 -4.99
C PHE A 57 -3.32 1.30 -4.05
N LEU A 58 -2.24 0.88 -3.39
CA LEU A 58 -2.23 -0.27 -2.50
C LEU A 58 -3.10 -0.06 -1.24
N THR A 59 -3.10 1.15 -0.67
CA THR A 59 -3.97 1.48 0.47
C THR A 59 -5.45 1.50 0.08
N GLN A 60 -5.79 2.02 -1.11
CA GLN A 60 -7.16 1.94 -1.63
C GLN A 60 -7.58 0.50 -1.92
N LEU A 61 -6.72 -0.28 -2.57
CA LEU A 61 -6.96 -1.70 -2.84
C LEU A 61 -7.23 -2.45 -1.53
N LEU A 62 -6.40 -2.23 -0.50
CA LEU A 62 -6.55 -2.89 0.78
C LEU A 62 -7.86 -2.48 1.50
N SER A 63 -8.27 -1.22 1.38
CA SER A 63 -9.54 -0.74 1.92
C SER A 63 -10.75 -1.39 1.23
N GLU A 64 -10.71 -1.54 -0.10
CA GLU A 64 -11.76 -2.27 -0.85
C GLU A 64 -11.76 -3.76 -0.49
N LEU A 65 -10.58 -4.35 -0.29
CA LEU A 65 -10.43 -5.74 0.13
C LEU A 65 -10.98 -5.96 1.55
N ASP A 66 -10.73 -5.05 2.48
CA ASP A 66 -11.28 -5.10 3.83
C ASP A 66 -12.80 -5.13 3.80
N GLN A 67 -13.43 -4.19 3.07
CA GLN A 67 -14.89 -4.17 2.92
C GLN A 67 -15.43 -5.46 2.28
N ALA A 68 -14.77 -5.96 1.23
CA ALA A 68 -15.19 -7.18 0.55
C ALA A 68 -15.00 -8.45 1.41
N THR A 69 -13.94 -8.51 2.22
CA THR A 69 -13.66 -9.63 3.12
C THR A 69 -14.59 -9.62 4.33
N LEU A 70 -14.99 -8.45 4.82
CA LEU A 70 -16.00 -8.30 5.88
C LEU A 70 -17.35 -8.93 5.49
N VAL A 71 -17.77 -8.72 4.24
CA VAL A 71 -19.01 -9.28 3.68
C VAL A 71 -18.92 -10.80 3.51
N HIS A 72 -17.75 -11.32 3.17
CA HIS A 72 -17.59 -12.72 2.81
C HIS A 72 -17.02 -13.64 3.90
N LYS A 73 -16.52 -13.10 5.03
CA LYS A 73 -15.78 -13.85 6.08
C LYS A 73 -14.73 -14.82 5.49
N LYS A 74 -14.06 -14.43 4.40
CA LYS A 74 -13.17 -15.30 3.61
C LYS A 74 -11.83 -14.64 3.33
N HIS A 75 -10.80 -15.47 3.18
CA HIS A 75 -9.47 -15.08 2.73
C HIS A 75 -9.50 -14.40 1.35
N ILE A 76 -8.54 -13.51 1.11
CA ILE A 76 -8.34 -12.89 -0.21
C ILE A 76 -7.96 -13.95 -1.24
N THR A 77 -8.50 -13.80 -2.44
CA THR A 77 -8.20 -14.66 -3.58
C THR A 77 -7.86 -13.83 -4.83
N ILE A 78 -7.02 -14.38 -5.71
CA ILE A 78 -6.64 -13.74 -6.99
C ILE A 78 -7.86 -13.29 -7.84
N PRO A 79 -8.97 -14.05 -7.94
CA PRO A 79 -10.17 -13.60 -8.64
C PRO A 79 -10.78 -12.32 -8.06
N LEU A 80 -10.76 -12.15 -6.74
CA LEU A 80 -11.26 -10.94 -6.08
C LEU A 80 -10.39 -9.73 -6.44
N LEU A 81 -9.07 -9.89 -6.38
CA LEU A 81 -8.11 -8.88 -6.81
C LEU A 81 -8.35 -8.48 -8.27
N LYS A 82 -8.48 -9.44 -9.18
CA LYS A 82 -8.79 -9.16 -10.59
C LYS A 82 -10.10 -8.40 -10.76
N LYS A 83 -11.13 -8.72 -9.98
CA LYS A 83 -12.43 -8.05 -10.05
C LYS A 83 -12.36 -6.60 -9.59
N ILE A 84 -11.54 -6.30 -8.59
CA ILE A 84 -11.29 -4.92 -8.10
C ILE A 84 -10.40 -4.16 -9.09
N LEU A 85 -9.38 -4.81 -9.65
CA LEU A 85 -8.45 -4.20 -10.61
C LEU A 85 -9.07 -3.89 -11.97
N ASN A 86 -10.05 -4.69 -12.39
CA ASN A 86 -10.71 -4.57 -13.70
C ASN A 86 -12.03 -3.81 -13.63
N LYS A 87 -12.13 -2.89 -12.68
CA LYS A 87 -13.26 -1.98 -12.48
C LYS A 87 -12.90 -0.61 -13.01
#